data_AF-A0A2G8JH69-F1
#
_entry.id   AF-A0A2G8JH69-F1
#
_cell.length_a   1.000
_cell.length_b   1.000
_cell.length_c   1.000
_cell.angle_alpha   90.00
_cell.angle_beta   90.00
_cell.angle_gamma   90.00
#
_symmetry.space_group_name_H-M   'P 1'
#
loop_
_entity.id
_entity.type
_entity.pdbx_description
1 polymer ?
#
loop_
_entity_poly.entity_id
_entity_poly.type
_entity_poly.pdbx_seq_one_letter_code
_entity_poly.pdbx_strand_id
1 'polypeptide(L)'
;MITLFPLILYIIRVQVMDPIFKSAYPSVKHVFVLNALLLSICVVFAIFLPKIGVIIRFSGAFCGLDIFTLLSGVHDIFIVKVTSAGTTSYSRIIMALGVLNFIAQFIFIILISTSP
;
A
#
# COMPACT_ATOMS: atom_id res chain seq x y z
N MET A 1 20.85 -1.81 -7.19
CA MET A 1 19.45 -2.00 -7.60
C MET A 1 19.21 -3.23 -8.48
N ILE A 2 20.24 -3.78 -9.13
CA ILE A 2 20.12 -4.92 -10.07
C ILE A 2 19.57 -6.21 -9.41
N THR A 3 19.83 -6.45 -8.13
CA THR A 3 19.36 -7.65 -7.42
C THR A 3 18.04 -7.47 -6.68
N LEU A 4 17.77 -6.25 -6.18
CA LEU A 4 16.55 -5.94 -5.44
C LEU A 4 15.32 -5.81 -6.34
N PHE A 5 15.48 -5.22 -7.51
CA PHE A 5 14.39 -5.04 -8.46
C PHE A 5 13.72 -6.37 -8.88
N PRO A 6 14.46 -7.40 -9.34
CA PRO A 6 13.85 -8.69 -9.68
C PRO A 6 13.26 -9.40 -8.45
N LEU A 7 13.84 -9.23 -7.26
CA LEU A 7 13.30 -9.80 -6.03
C LEU A 7 11.93 -9.18 -5.66
N ILE A 8 11.81 -7.86 -5.73
CA ILE A 8 10.55 -7.15 -5.43
C ILE A 8 9.46 -7.51 -6.45
N LEU A 9 9.81 -7.56 -7.75
CA LEU A 9 8.87 -7.99 -8.79
C LEU A 9 8.36 -9.41 -8.56
N TYR A 10 9.23 -10.32 -8.10
CA TYR A 10 8.84 -11.68 -7.74
C TYR A 10 7.84 -11.71 -6.57
N ILE A 11 8.10 -10.97 -5.49
CA ILE A 11 7.21 -10.90 -4.32
C ILE A 11 5.84 -10.35 -4.71
N ILE A 12 5.79 -9.26 -5.49
CA ILE A 12 4.53 -8.66 -5.96
C ILE A 12 3.75 -9.67 -6.81
N ARG A 13 4.42 -10.37 -7.72
CA ARG A 13 3.77 -11.38 -8.57
C ARG A 13 3.13 -12.50 -7.73
N VAL A 14 3.81 -12.99 -6.70
CA VAL A 14 3.28 -14.05 -5.82
C VAL A 14 2.08 -13.52 -5.03
N GLN A 15 2.19 -12.35 -4.41
CA GLN A 15 1.11 -11.74 -3.63
C GLN A 15 -0.14 -11.39 -4.44
N VAL A 16 0.01 -11.08 -5.74
CA VAL A 16 -1.12 -10.83 -6.64
C VAL A 16 -1.72 -12.13 -7.16
N MET A 17 -0.90 -13.15 -7.44
CA MET A 17 -1.38 -14.42 -8.00
C MET A 17 -2.13 -15.28 -6.97
N ASP A 18 -1.67 -15.32 -5.71
CA ASP A 18 -2.27 -16.13 -4.64
C ASP A 18 -3.76 -15.84 -4.39
N PRO A 19 -4.22 -14.58 -4.19
CA PRO A 19 -5.63 -14.29 -3.96
C PRO A 19 -6.49 -14.37 -5.23
N ILE A 20 -5.92 -14.08 -6.41
CA ILE A 20 -6.69 -14.02 -7.66
C ILE A 20 -6.92 -15.41 -8.25
N PHE A 21 -5.92 -16.30 -8.20
CA PHE A 21 -5.99 -17.58 -8.91
C PHE A 21 -6.20 -18.79 -8.02
N LYS A 22 -6.09 -18.65 -6.68
CA LYS A 22 -6.34 -19.71 -5.68
C LYS A 22 -5.58 -21.02 -5.92
N SER A 23 -4.63 -21.01 -6.86
CA SER A 23 -3.83 -22.12 -7.34
C SER A 23 -2.49 -21.57 -7.80
N ALA A 24 -1.40 -22.16 -7.31
CA ALA A 24 -0.05 -21.60 -7.40
C ALA A 24 0.44 -21.36 -8.84
N TYR A 25 -0.15 -22.04 -9.84
CA TYR A 25 0.26 -21.94 -11.25
C TYR A 25 -0.88 -22.34 -12.20
N PRO A 26 -1.65 -21.39 -12.77
CA PRO A 26 -2.64 -21.72 -13.79
C PRO A 26 -2.05 -21.74 -15.21
N SER A 27 -1.13 -20.83 -15.61
CA SER A 27 -0.52 -20.83 -16.96
C SER A 27 0.65 -19.85 -17.14
N VAL A 28 1.64 -20.20 -17.98
CA VAL A 28 2.74 -19.32 -18.45
C VAL A 28 2.24 -18.04 -19.14
N LYS A 29 1.08 -18.07 -19.80
CA LYS A 29 0.50 -16.87 -20.44
C LYS A 29 0.09 -15.82 -19.42
N HIS A 30 -0.45 -16.26 -18.28
CA HIS A 30 -0.89 -15.36 -17.22
C HIS A 30 0.30 -14.63 -16.58
N VAL A 31 1.38 -15.37 -16.38
CA VAL A 31 2.66 -14.84 -15.89
C VAL A 31 3.24 -13.79 -16.83
N PHE A 32 3.22 -14.05 -18.14
CA PHE A 32 3.76 -13.13 -19.13
C PHE A 32 2.99 -11.80 -19.17
N VAL A 33 1.65 -11.86 -19.14
CA VAL A 33 0.79 -10.67 -19.10
C VAL A 33 1.04 -9.85 -17.82
N LEU A 34 1.15 -10.51 -16.67
CA LEU A 34 1.36 -9.84 -15.38
C LEU A 34 2.72 -9.13 -15.33
N ASN A 35 3.79 -9.76 -15.84
CA ASN A 35 5.11 -9.12 -15.95
C ASN A 35 5.10 -7.95 -16.94
N ALA A 36 4.44 -8.08 -18.10
CA ALA A 36 4.34 -7.01 -19.09
C ALA A 36 3.59 -5.79 -18.54
N LEU A 37 2.50 -6.01 -17.78
CA LEU A 37 1.75 -4.97 -17.11
C LEU A 37 2.59 -4.28 -16.01
N LEU A 38 3.31 -5.06 -15.22
CA LEU A 38 4.13 -4.51 -14.14
C LEU A 38 5.29 -3.66 -14.68
N LEU A 39 5.93 -4.10 -15.77
CA LEU A 39 6.96 -3.33 -16.47
C LEU A 39 6.40 -2.05 -17.11
N SER A 40 5.24 -2.12 -17.77
CA SER A 40 4.66 -0.94 -18.41
C SER A 40 4.29 0.14 -17.39
N ILE A 41 3.70 -0.24 -16.25
CA ILE A 41 3.44 0.67 -15.13
C ILE A 41 4.75 1.32 -14.66
N CYS A 42 5.80 0.52 -14.46
CA CYS A 42 7.10 1.02 -14.01
C CYS A 42 7.70 2.05 -14.97
N VAL A 43 7.61 1.81 -16.28
CA VAL A 43 8.09 2.73 -17.32
C VAL A 43 7.26 4.02 -17.35
N VAL A 44 5.94 3.94 -17.22
CA VAL A 44 5.07 5.12 -17.16
C VAL A 44 5.41 5.97 -15.93
N PHE A 45 5.56 5.35 -14.75
CA PHE A 45 5.99 6.07 -13.55
C PHE A 45 7.37 6.73 -13.70
N ALA A 46 8.31 6.06 -14.38
CA ALA A 46 9.65 6.61 -14.63
C ALA A 46 9.62 7.86 -15.52
N ILE A 47 8.70 7.92 -16.49
CA ILE A 47 8.59 9.05 -17.43
C ILE A 47 7.82 10.22 -16.80
N PHE A 48 6.70 9.97 -16.13
CA PHE A 48 5.80 11.03 -15.65
C PHE A 48 6.16 11.61 -14.28
N LEU A 49 6.89 10.86 -13.43
CA LEU A 49 7.14 11.24 -12.03
C LEU A 49 8.63 11.11 -11.66
N PRO A 50 9.52 12.00 -12.16
CA PRO A 50 10.94 11.98 -11.80
C PRO A 50 11.18 12.36 -10.32
N LYS A 51 10.17 12.89 -9.62
CA LYS A 51 10.26 13.29 -8.21
C LYS A 51 10.05 12.09 -7.27
N ILE A 52 11.10 11.30 -7.07
CA ILE A 52 11.12 10.08 -6.23
C ILE A 52 10.55 10.32 -4.81
N GLY A 53 10.82 11.49 -4.21
CA GLY A 53 10.36 11.83 -2.87
C GLY A 53 8.83 11.91 -2.73
N VAL A 54 8.13 12.32 -3.79
CA VAL A 54 6.66 12.41 -3.78
C VAL A 54 6.03 11.02 -3.84
N ILE A 55 6.59 10.13 -4.66
CA ILE A 55 6.14 8.75 -4.81
C ILE A 55 6.29 8.00 -3.48
N ILE A 56 7.46 8.12 -2.82
CA ILE A 56 7.72 7.45 -1.54
C ILE A 56 6.79 7.94 -0.45
N ARG A 57 6.55 9.26 -0.37
CA ARG A 57 5.66 9.85 0.63
C ARG A 57 4.20 9.43 0.43
N PHE A 58 3.72 9.44 -0.81
CA PHE A 58 2.36 9.01 -1.12
C PHE A 58 2.15 7.51 -0.90
N SER A 59 3.04 6.66 -1.43
CA SER A 59 3.00 5.21 -1.25
C SER A 59 3.12 4.82 0.24
N GLY A 60 4.02 5.47 0.98
CA GLY A 60 4.18 5.25 2.42
C GLY A 60 2.96 5.68 3.25
N ALA A 61 2.28 6.77 2.87
CA ALA A 61 1.05 7.19 3.52
C ALA A 61 -0.13 6.23 3.24
N PHE A 62 -0.22 5.73 2.01
CA PHE A 62 -1.24 4.75 1.61
C PHE A 62 -1.06 3.43 2.35
N CYS A 63 0.17 2.89 2.38
CA CYS A 63 0.49 1.66 3.12
C CYS A 63 0.32 1.86 4.64
N GLY A 64 0.71 3.03 5.17
CA GLY A 64 0.52 3.37 6.58
C GLY A 64 -0.95 3.38 6.99
N LEU A 65 -1.85 3.91 6.15
CA LEU A 65 -3.29 3.85 6.39
C LEU A 65 -3.80 2.43 6.53
N ASP A 66 -3.43 1.55 5.60
CA ASP A 66 -3.88 0.15 5.61
C ASP A 66 -3.37 -0.56 6.87
N ILE A 67 -2.10 -0.37 7.23
CA ILE A 67 -1.52 -0.99 8.44
C ILE A 67 -2.22 -0.49 9.71
N PHE A 68 -2.42 0.83 9.87
CA PHE A 68 -3.09 1.38 11.04
C PHE A 68 -4.55 0.96 11.14
N THR A 69 -5.26 0.90 10.00
CA THR A 69 -6.67 0.49 9.95
C THR A 69 -6.84 -0.99 10.27
N LEU A 70 -6.00 -1.86 9.70
CA LEU A 70 -6.05 -3.30 9.92
C LEU A 70 -5.63 -3.67 11.35
N LEU A 71 -4.54 -3.09 11.86
CA LEU A 71 -4.06 -3.36 13.22
C LEU A 71 -5.05 -2.88 14.28
N SER A 72 -5.59 -1.66 14.12
CA SER A 72 -6.62 -1.12 15.01
C SER A 72 -7.91 -1.95 14.94
N GLY A 73 -8.34 -2.34 13.74
CA GLY A 73 -9.57 -3.11 13.54
C GLY A 73 -9.51 -4.51 14.15
N VAL A 74 -8.39 -5.23 13.96
CA VAL A 74 -8.20 -6.58 14.56
C VAL A 74 -8.14 -6.50 16.08
N HIS A 75 -7.45 -5.49 16.63
CA HIS A 75 -7.39 -5.28 18.08
C HIS A 75 -8.79 -5.03 18.68
N ASP A 76 -9.61 -4.20 18.03
CA ASP A 76 -10.98 -3.91 18.49
C ASP A 76 -11.88 -5.16 18.45
N ILE A 77 -11.83 -5.94 17.36
CA ILE A 77 -12.58 -7.20 17.22
C ILE A 77 -12.15 -8.23 18.28
N PHE A 78 -10.85 -8.31 18.59
CA PHE A 78 -10.33 -9.21 19.62
C PHE A 78 -10.78 -8.79 21.02
N ILE A 79 -10.69 -7.50 21.34
CA ILE A 79 -11.11 -6.93 22.63
C ILE A 79 -12.61 -7.11 22.84
N VAL A 80 -13.45 -6.83 21.83
CA VAL A 80 -14.91 -6.99 21.92
C VAL A 80 -15.31 -8.46 22.11
N LYS A 81 -14.57 -9.40 21.53
CA LYS A 81 -14.79 -10.84 21.76
C LYS A 81 -14.33 -11.33 23.13
N VAL A 82 -13.29 -10.72 23.71
CA VAL A 82 -12.66 -11.15 24.97
C VAL A 82 -13.17 -10.39 26.20
N THR A 83 -13.68 -9.17 26.04
CA THR A 83 -14.11 -8.28 27.13
C THR A 83 -15.27 -7.40 26.68
N SER A 84 -16.42 -7.47 27.36
CA SER A 84 -17.61 -6.67 27.08
C SER A 84 -17.51 -5.19 27.49
N ALA A 85 -16.32 -4.62 27.68
CA ALA A 85 -16.14 -3.28 28.24
C ALA A 85 -14.94 -2.49 27.67
N GLY A 86 -15.24 -1.39 26.99
CA GLY A 86 -14.70 -0.05 27.32
C GLY A 86 -13.36 0.42 26.75
N THR A 87 -12.47 -0.41 26.20
CA THR A 87 -11.11 0.03 25.78
C THR A 87 -11.00 0.51 24.33
N THR A 88 -12.09 1.05 23.75
CA THR A 88 -12.13 1.49 22.34
C THR A 88 -11.58 2.91 22.09
N SER A 89 -11.06 3.61 23.10
CA SER A 89 -10.64 5.03 22.92
C SER A 89 -9.29 5.19 22.22
N TYR A 90 -8.29 4.37 22.55
CA TYR A 90 -6.93 4.54 22.03
C TYR A 90 -6.77 4.07 20.57
N SER A 91 -7.46 2.99 20.21
CA SER A 91 -7.48 2.46 18.84
C SER A 91 -8.01 3.50 17.83
N ARG A 92 -9.07 4.24 18.21
CA ARG A 92 -9.65 5.30 17.37
C ARG A 92 -8.69 6.46 17.13
N ILE A 93 -7.83 6.81 18.10
CA ILE A 93 -6.82 7.86 17.96
C ILE A 93 -5.76 7.45 16.93
N ILE A 94 -5.33 6.19 16.95
CA ILE A 94 -4.34 5.65 16.01
C ILE A 94 -4.91 5.63 14.59
N MET A 95 -6.18 5.22 14.43
CA MET A 95 -6.86 5.28 13.13
C MET A 95 -7.01 6.71 12.62
N ALA A 96 -7.39 7.66 13.50
CA ALA A 96 -7.48 9.08 13.16
C ALA A 96 -6.13 9.68 12.75
N LEU A 97 -5.03 9.31 13.43
CA LEU A 97 -3.66 9.69 13.06
C LEU A 97 -3.26 9.19 11.67
N GLY A 98 -3.63 7.94 11.34
CA GLY A 98 -3.42 7.39 10.00
C GLY A 98 -4.14 8.23 8.93
N VAL A 99 -5.44 8.50 9.13
CA VAL A 99 -6.25 9.32 8.21
C VAL A 99 -5.69 10.74 8.08
N LEU A 100 -5.26 11.34 9.19
CA LEU A 100 -4.67 12.67 9.20
C LEU A 100 -3.35 12.72 8.41
N ASN A 101 -2.51 11.69 8.53
CA ASN A 101 -1.27 11.57 7.75
C ASN A 101 -1.53 11.49 6.24
N PHE A 102 -2.59 10.80 5.81
CA PHE A 102 -2.98 10.75 4.41
C PHE A 102 -3.49 12.09 3.88
N ILE A 103 -4.36 12.76 4.65
CA ILE A 103 -4.87 14.10 4.30
C ILE A 103 -3.72 15.11 4.23
N ALA A 104 -2.79 15.07 5.18
CA ALA A 104 -1.61 15.94 5.18
C ALA A 104 -0.75 15.76 3.93
N GLN A 105 -0.59 14.53 3.44
CA GLN A 105 0.18 14.23 2.23
C GLN A 105 -0.54 14.71 0.96
N PHE A 106 -1.87 14.67 0.94
CA PHE A 106 -2.67 15.23 -0.16
C PHE A 106 -2.59 16.76 -0.20
N ILE A 107 -2.58 17.42 0.96
CA ILE A 107 -2.39 18.88 1.03
C ILE A 107 -0.96 19.25 0.61
N PHE A 108 0.05 18.49 1.06
CA PHE A 108 1.44 18.71 0.69
C PHE A 108 1.67 18.59 -0.84
N ILE A 109 0.99 17.63 -1.50
CA ILE A 109 1.12 17.45 -2.95
C ILE A 109 0.45 18.59 -3.75
N ILE A 110 -0.65 19.13 -3.25
CA ILE A 110 -1.31 20.30 -3.84
C ILE A 110 -0.43 21.55 -3.69
N LEU A 111 0.21 21.71 -2.54
CA LEU A 111 1.06 22.86 -2.22
C LEU A 111 2.36 22.90 -3.05
N ILE A 112 2.98 21.73 -3.32
CA ILE A 112 4.15 21.64 -4.20
C ILE A 112 3.80 21.81 -5.69
N SER A 113 2.53 21.59 -6.07
CA SER A 113 2.05 21.80 -7.44
C SER A 113 1.66 23.25 -7.72
N THR A 114 1.49 24.06 -6.68
CA THR A 114 1.10 25.48 -6.75
C THR A 114 2.27 26.45 -6.52
N SER A 115 3.45 25.94 -6.16
CA SER A 115 4.69 26.72 -6.12
C SER A 115 5.34 26.71 -7.52
N PRO A 116 5.50 27.87 -8.17
CA PRO A 116 6.11 27.97 -9.51
C PRO A 116 7.58 27.57 -9.53
#